data_AF-A0A7C5TK05-F1
#
_entry.id   AF-A0A7C5TK05-F1
#
_cell.length_a   1.000
_cell.length_b   1.000
_cell.length_c   1.000
_cell.angle_alpha   90.00
_cell.angle_beta   90.00
_cell.angle_gamma   90.00
#
_symmetry.space_group_name_H-M   'P 1'
#
loop_
_entity.id
_entity.type
_entity.pdbx_description
1 polymer ?
#
loop_
_entity_poly.entity_id
_entity_poly.type
_entity_poly.pdbx_seq_one_letter_code
_entity_poly.pdbx_strand_id
1 'polypeptide(L)'
;MAVDFNEWLKRREEAYRRFVEDIEIGYVDRDIVDFVKLVFSKKRIFTSSSCSGRIVVVDALYPWLREEAYILFKKHSPIKPSEISGIVEKKPLYRYWLVVSGPIIHFNL
;
A
#
# COMPACT_ATOMS: atom_id res chain seq x y z
N MET A 1 20.13 15.79 -16.75
CA MET A 1 18.81 15.55 -17.38
C MET A 1 17.90 16.69 -16.92
N ALA A 2 17.50 17.60 -17.82
CA ALA A 2 16.61 18.70 -17.44
C ALA A 2 15.18 18.14 -17.33
N VAL A 3 14.57 18.25 -16.15
CA VAL A 3 13.17 17.86 -15.95
C VAL A 3 12.30 18.94 -16.57
N ASP A 4 11.40 18.57 -17.49
CA ASP A 4 10.37 19.48 -17.99
C ASP A 4 9.41 19.79 -16.84
N PHE A 5 9.40 21.05 -16.41
CA PHE A 5 8.59 21.51 -15.29
C PHE A 5 7.09 21.43 -15.59
N ASN A 6 6.67 21.63 -16.84
CA ASN A 6 5.26 21.55 -17.22
C ASN A 6 4.77 20.10 -17.17
N GLU A 7 5.58 19.17 -17.64
CA GLU A 7 5.30 17.73 -17.53
C GLU A 7 5.26 17.29 -16.07
N TRP A 8 6.16 17.80 -15.23
CA TRP A 8 6.13 17.54 -13.78
C TRP A 8 4.85 18.06 -13.13
N LEU A 9 4.43 19.29 -13.45
CA LEU A 9 3.18 19.87 -12.94
C LEU A 9 1.97 19.04 -13.34
N LYS A 10 1.90 18.62 -14.61
CA LYS A 10 0.82 17.77 -15.11
C LYS A 10 0.74 16.45 -14.35
N ARG A 11 1.87 15.78 -14.11
CA ARG A 11 1.92 14.55 -13.30
C ARG A 11 1.47 14.77 -11.87
N ARG A 12 1.86 15.90 -11.25
CA ARG A 12 1.41 16.27 -9.91
C ARG A 12 -0.10 16.45 -9.85
N GLU A 13 -0.70 17.13 -10.83
CA GLU A 13 -2.15 17.33 -10.92
C GLU A 13 -2.90 16.02 -11.14
N GLU A 14 -2.41 15.16 -12.05
CA GLU A 14 -2.99 13.84 -12.29
C GLU A 14 -2.93 12.94 -11.05
N ALA A 15 -1.79 12.94 -10.34
CA ALA A 15 -1.63 12.19 -9.10
C ALA A 15 -2.58 12.68 -8.00
N TYR A 16 -2.74 14.00 -7.86
CA TYR A 16 -3.69 14.56 -6.90
C TYR A 16 -5.13 14.20 -7.24
N ARG A 17 -5.52 14.28 -8.52
CA ARG A 17 -6.85 13.91 -8.98
C ARG A 17 -7.16 12.45 -8.65
N ARG A 18 -6.25 11.52 -8.98
CA ARG A 18 -6.40 10.09 -8.64
C ARG A 18 -6.54 9.87 -7.14
N PHE A 19 -5.74 10.56 -6.33
CA PHE A 19 -5.83 10.45 -4.88
C PHE A 19 -7.20 10.90 -4.34
N VAL A 20 -7.78 11.97 -4.88
CA VAL A 20 -9.14 12.41 -4.50
C VAL A 20 -10.19 11.38 -4.90
N GLU A 21 -10.11 10.84 -6.13
CA GLU A 21 -11.00 9.77 -6.60
C GLU A 21 -10.91 8.53 -5.69
N ASP A 22 -9.70 8.09 -5.32
CA ASP A 22 -9.48 6.93 -4.46
C ASP A 22 -10.06 7.14 -3.04
N ILE A 23 -10.08 8.39 -2.52
CA ILE A 23 -10.74 8.71 -1.25
C ILE A 23 -12.25 8.55 -1.38
N GLU A 24 -12.85 9.08 -2.44
CA GLU A 24 -14.31 9.07 -2.67
C GLU A 24 -14.86 7.65 -2.76
N ILE A 25 -14.14 6.75 -3.44
CA ILE A 25 -14.54 5.34 -3.59
C ILE A 25 -14.13 4.46 -2.38
N GLY A 26 -13.45 5.04 -1.38
CA GLY A 26 -13.03 4.32 -0.18
C GLY A 26 -11.86 3.35 -0.38
N TYR A 27 -11.05 3.55 -1.42
CA TYR A 27 -9.89 2.70 -1.73
C TYR A 27 -8.66 3.06 -0.87
N VAL A 28 -8.57 4.30 -0.38
CA VAL A 28 -7.43 4.78 0.43
C VAL A 28 -7.58 4.40 1.91
N ASP A 29 -6.49 3.92 2.48
CA ASP A 29 -6.29 3.77 3.93
C ASP A 29 -6.50 5.13 4.63
N ARG A 30 -7.57 5.28 5.43
CA ARG A 30 -7.96 6.58 6.03
C ARG A 30 -6.84 7.22 6.85
N ASP A 31 -6.02 6.40 7.48
CA ASP A 31 -4.87 6.72 8.30
C ASP A 31 -3.74 7.43 7.55
N ILE A 32 -3.65 7.31 6.22
CA ILE A 32 -2.63 8.02 5.41
C ILE A 32 -3.13 9.29 4.73
N VAL A 33 -4.44 9.54 4.73
CA VAL A 33 -5.07 10.63 3.95
C VAL A 33 -4.50 11.99 4.34
N ASP A 34 -4.42 12.28 5.63
CA ASP A 34 -3.95 13.59 6.12
C ASP A 34 -2.46 13.81 5.79
N PHE A 35 -1.66 12.75 5.87
CA PHE A 35 -0.26 12.79 5.47
C PHE A 35 -0.12 13.07 3.97
N VAL A 36 -0.89 12.40 3.12
CA VAL A 36 -0.83 12.62 1.66
C VAL A 36 -1.28 14.04 1.30
N LYS A 37 -2.35 14.55 1.92
CA LYS A 37 -2.77 15.96 1.75
C LYS A 37 -1.68 16.94 2.15
N LEU A 38 -0.97 16.69 3.26
CA LEU A 38 0.16 17.50 3.69
C LEU A 38 1.27 17.51 2.63
N VAL A 39 1.58 16.37 2.00
CA VAL A 39 2.57 16.30 0.92
C VAL A 39 2.13 17.16 -0.27
N PHE A 40 0.90 17.03 -0.75
CA PHE A 40 0.39 17.82 -1.88
C PHE A 40 0.27 19.32 -1.59
N SER A 41 0.20 19.73 -0.32
CA SER A 41 0.25 21.14 0.09
C SER A 41 1.59 21.82 -0.23
N LYS A 42 2.66 21.03 -0.45
CA LYS A 42 3.99 21.52 -0.79
C LYS A 42 4.14 21.67 -2.30
N LYS A 43 4.86 22.73 -2.73
CA LYS A 43 4.95 23.11 -4.14
C LYS A 43 5.88 22.25 -5.00
N ARG A 44 6.85 21.57 -4.38
CA ARG A 44 7.97 20.88 -5.05
C ARG A 44 8.04 19.39 -4.72
N ILE A 45 6.93 18.83 -4.29
CA ILE A 45 6.85 17.40 -3.98
C ILE A 45 5.42 16.94 -4.17
N PHE A 46 5.27 15.71 -4.65
CA PHE A 46 4.01 15.00 -4.66
C PHE A 46 4.24 13.50 -4.49
N THR A 47 3.18 12.76 -4.17
CA THR A 47 3.23 11.29 -4.08
C THR A 47 2.56 10.66 -5.29
N SER A 48 3.15 9.60 -5.83
CA SER A 48 2.57 8.80 -6.92
C SER A 48 1.91 7.52 -6.41
N SER A 49 2.29 7.04 -5.23
CA SER A 49 1.66 5.91 -4.55
C SER A 49 2.03 5.88 -3.08
N SER A 50 1.11 5.39 -2.26
CA SER A 50 1.27 5.33 -0.81
C SER A 50 0.52 4.14 -0.22
N CYS A 51 1.10 3.49 0.78
CA CYS A 51 0.47 2.43 1.57
C CYS A 51 0.74 2.74 3.05
N SER A 52 -0.30 2.67 3.91
CA SER A 52 -0.16 2.97 5.34
C SER A 52 0.52 1.86 6.14
N GLY A 53 0.78 0.73 5.49
CA GLY A 53 1.26 -0.49 6.11
C GLY A 53 0.24 -1.59 5.91
N ARG A 54 0.68 -2.83 6.07
CA ARG A 54 -0.21 -3.99 5.92
C ARG A 54 0.28 -5.19 6.70
N ILE A 55 -0.69 -6.01 7.08
CA ILE A 55 -0.49 -7.34 7.62
C ILE A 55 -1.04 -8.32 6.59
N VAL A 56 -0.22 -9.27 6.16
CA VAL A 56 -0.61 -10.30 5.20
C VAL A 56 -0.27 -11.70 5.72
N VAL A 57 -1.12 -12.66 5.41
CA VAL A 57 -0.80 -14.09 5.52
C VAL A 57 -0.61 -14.64 4.12
N VAL A 58 0.54 -15.23 3.85
CA VAL A 58 0.91 -15.77 2.54
C VAL A 58 1.30 -17.23 2.68
N ASP A 59 0.84 -18.09 1.77
CA ASP A 59 1.34 -19.46 1.61
C ASP A 59 2.35 -19.49 0.46
N ALA A 60 3.62 -19.71 0.81
CA ALA A 60 4.73 -19.73 -0.14
C ALA A 60 5.96 -20.42 0.47
N LEU A 61 6.90 -20.86 -0.38
CA LEU A 61 8.16 -21.42 0.10
C LEU A 61 9.00 -20.38 0.89
N TYR A 62 9.05 -19.13 0.40
CA TYR A 62 9.68 -17.98 1.06
C TYR A 62 8.78 -16.74 0.99
N PRO A 63 8.85 -15.81 1.96
CA PRO A 63 7.91 -14.69 2.07
C PRO A 63 8.11 -13.59 1.01
N TRP A 64 9.26 -13.58 0.31
CA TRP A 64 9.57 -12.61 -0.74
C TRP A 64 9.28 -13.14 -2.16
N LEU A 65 8.86 -14.40 -2.31
CA LEU A 65 8.51 -14.94 -3.62
C LEU A 65 7.27 -14.26 -4.17
N ARG A 66 7.29 -13.97 -5.47
CA ARG A 66 6.14 -13.46 -6.21
C ARG A 66 5.42 -14.58 -6.98
N GLU A 67 6.17 -15.53 -7.49
CA GLU A 67 5.65 -16.74 -8.13
C GLU A 67 5.36 -17.80 -7.07
N GLU A 68 4.30 -18.59 -7.27
CA GLU A 68 3.84 -19.63 -6.32
C GLU A 68 3.59 -19.12 -4.89
N ALA A 69 3.18 -17.85 -4.77
CA ALA A 69 2.80 -17.22 -3.50
C ALA A 69 1.30 -16.88 -3.47
N TYR A 70 0.58 -17.44 -2.50
CA TYR A 70 -0.86 -17.25 -2.35
C TYR A 70 -1.17 -16.34 -1.16
N ILE A 71 -1.74 -15.15 -1.42
CA ILE A 71 -2.20 -14.25 -0.36
C ILE A 71 -3.53 -14.81 0.19
N LEU A 72 -3.50 -15.31 1.41
CA LEU A 72 -4.69 -15.88 2.09
C LEU A 72 -5.43 -14.83 2.93
N PHE A 73 -4.73 -13.79 3.34
CA PHE A 73 -5.28 -12.70 4.15
C PHE A 73 -4.49 -11.41 3.89
N LYS A 74 -5.18 -10.27 3.87
CA LYS A 74 -4.58 -8.94 3.75
C LYS A 74 -5.42 -7.92 4.50
N LYS A 75 -4.78 -7.13 5.36
CA LYS A 75 -5.42 -6.03 6.09
C LYS A 75 -4.45 -4.86 6.26
N HIS A 76 -4.98 -3.66 6.33
CA HIS A 76 -4.24 -2.41 6.54
C HIS A 76 -4.40 -1.85 7.97
N SER A 77 -4.97 -2.66 8.87
CA SER A 77 -5.23 -2.30 10.27
C SER A 77 -4.93 -3.48 11.20
N PRO A 78 -4.87 -3.27 12.53
CA PRO A 78 -4.59 -4.33 13.47
C PRO A 78 -5.49 -5.56 13.30
N ILE A 79 -4.91 -6.74 13.47
CA ILE A 79 -5.60 -8.04 13.35
C ILE A 79 -5.84 -8.65 14.73
N LYS A 80 -6.93 -9.41 14.85
CA LYS A 80 -7.19 -10.32 15.98
C LYS A 80 -6.82 -11.75 15.60
N PRO A 81 -6.36 -12.59 16.54
CA PRO A 81 -6.06 -14.01 16.25
C PRO A 81 -7.23 -14.77 15.60
N SER A 82 -8.47 -14.46 15.99
CA SER A 82 -9.69 -15.05 15.43
C SER A 82 -9.91 -14.76 13.95
N GLU A 83 -9.33 -13.68 13.41
CA GLU A 83 -9.48 -13.33 11.99
C GLU A 83 -8.65 -14.24 11.08
N ILE A 84 -7.62 -14.91 11.63
CA ILE A 84 -6.73 -15.80 10.86
C ILE A 84 -6.77 -17.25 11.34
N SER A 85 -7.47 -17.59 12.43
CA SER A 85 -7.47 -18.94 13.01
C SER A 85 -7.84 -20.03 12.00
N GLY A 86 -8.92 -19.81 11.22
CA GLY A 86 -9.35 -20.75 10.19
C GLY A 86 -8.39 -20.90 9.01
N ILE A 87 -7.40 -20.01 8.87
CA ILE A 87 -6.28 -20.18 7.93
C ILE A 87 -5.23 -21.08 8.56
N VAL A 88 -4.82 -20.81 9.81
CA VAL A 88 -3.74 -21.55 10.49
C VAL A 88 -4.13 -23.00 10.82
N GLU A 89 -5.42 -23.29 10.95
CA GLU A 89 -5.96 -24.64 11.17
C GLU A 89 -5.85 -25.54 9.94
N LYS A 90 -5.68 -24.97 8.74
CA LYS A 90 -5.55 -25.73 7.50
C LYS A 90 -4.08 -26.09 7.25
N LYS A 91 -3.86 -27.17 6.50
CA LYS A 91 -2.52 -27.54 6.06
C LYS A 91 -2.05 -26.58 4.94
N PRO A 92 -0.86 -25.96 5.06
CA PRO A 92 -0.32 -25.15 3.97
C PRO A 92 0.06 -26.03 2.77
N LEU A 93 0.00 -25.46 1.57
CA LEU A 93 0.63 -26.01 0.37
C LEU A 93 2.15 -25.99 0.52
N TYR A 94 2.71 -24.91 1.07
CA TYR A 94 4.13 -24.76 1.35
C TYR A 94 4.37 -24.41 2.82
N ARG A 95 4.26 -23.12 3.16
CA ARG A 95 4.50 -22.57 4.50
C ARG A 95 3.73 -21.27 4.65
N TYR A 96 3.00 -21.13 5.75
CA TYR A 96 2.37 -19.86 6.09
C TYR A 96 3.40 -18.86 6.62
N TRP A 97 3.37 -17.66 6.06
CA TRP A 97 4.14 -16.50 6.49
C TRP A 97 3.18 -15.41 6.94
N LEU A 98 3.30 -14.99 8.20
CA LEU A 98 2.70 -13.75 8.68
C LEU A 98 3.70 -12.62 8.47
N VAL A 99 3.40 -11.72 7.54
CA VAL A 99 4.29 -10.61 7.17
C VAL A 99 3.64 -9.29 7.57
N VAL A 100 4.37 -8.50 8.34
CA VAL A 100 3.99 -7.14 8.71
C VAL A 100 4.92 -6.18 7.99
N SER A 101 4.34 -5.32 7.15
CA SER A 101 5.06 -4.29 6.42
C SER A 101 4.65 -2.91 6.92
N GLY A 102 5.63 -2.06 7.23
CA GLY A 102 5.40 -0.66 7.57
C GLY A 102 4.90 0.17 6.38
N PRO A 103 4.61 1.46 6.62
CA PRO A 103 4.18 2.36 5.56
C PRO A 103 5.27 2.54 4.49
N ILE A 104 4.83 2.63 3.23
CA ILE A 104 5.69 2.88 2.07
C ILE A 104 5.09 4.01 1.26
N ILE A 105 5.89 5.04 0.98
CA ILE A 105 5.45 6.25 0.27
C ILE A 105 6.49 6.57 -0.80
N HIS A 106 6.04 6.79 -2.03
CA HIS A 106 6.88 7.20 -3.15
C HIS A 106 6.77 8.70 -3.36
N PHE A 107 7.87 9.41 -3.13
CA PHE A 107 7.97 10.86 -3.35
C PHE A 107 8.57 11.18 -4.72
N ASN A 108 8.01 12.19 -5.37
CA ASN A 108 8.51 12.76 -6.61
C ASN A 108 8.86 14.23 -6.32
N LEU A 109 10.11 14.60 -6.60
CA LEU A 109 10.68 15.95 -6.38
C LEU A 109 10.82 16.72 -7.69
#